data_AF-A0A075JW37-F1
#
_entry.id   AF-A0A075JW37-F1
#
_cell.length_a   1.000
_cell.length_b   1.000
_cell.length_c   1.000
_cell.angle_alpha   90.00
_cell.angle_beta   90.00
_cell.angle_gamma   90.00
#
_symmetry.space_group_name_H-M   'P 1'
#
loop_
_entity.id
_entity.type
_entity.pdbx_description
1 polymer ?
#
loop_
_entity_poly.entity_id
_entity_poly.type
_entity_poly.pdbx_seq_one_letter_code
_entity_poly.pdbx_strand_id
1 'polypeptide(L)'
;MKKMNLFFIVLTAFVIFLTGCEEGAGQSPDGPVTIQQYNQLENRMEFDDVIEMLGQPDLINFKEHNEEEVEYIDANTMYSWDGAAPNSGITLMFRDGKLSSKDQVGLE
;
A
#
# COMPACT_ATOMS: atom_id res chain seq x y z
N MET A 1 -2.13 25.48 59.75
CA MET A 1 -0.71 25.90 59.71
C MET A 1 -0.03 25.21 58.53
N LYS A 2 0.59 26.01 57.65
CA LYS A 2 1.55 25.66 56.57
C LYS A 2 2.46 24.48 56.94
N LYS A 3 2.89 23.63 55.99
CA LYS A 3 3.91 23.99 55.00
C LYS A 3 3.62 23.45 53.59
N MET A 4 3.55 24.40 52.66
CA MET A 4 3.71 24.23 51.22
C MET A 4 5.16 24.56 50.88
N ASN A 5 5.79 23.73 50.04
CA ASN A 5 7.05 23.98 49.34
C ASN A 5 6.75 23.53 47.89
N LEU A 6 6.50 24.36 46.87
CA LEU A 6 7.03 25.66 46.42
C LEU A 6 8.46 25.57 45.81
N PHE A 7 8.52 25.68 44.47
CA PHE A 7 9.67 25.72 43.51
C PHE A 7 10.46 24.40 43.37
N PHE A 8 10.55 23.74 42.19
CA PHE A 8 11.02 24.17 40.85
C PHE A 8 10.23 23.44 39.74
N ILE A 9 9.33 24.07 38.98
CA ILE A 9 9.55 24.62 37.62
C ILE A 9 10.86 24.14 36.97
N VAL A 10 10.78 23.41 35.85
CA VAL A 10 11.39 23.76 34.54
C VAL A 10 11.17 22.63 33.50
N LEU A 11 10.55 23.02 32.39
CA LEU A 11 10.61 22.48 31.03
C LEU A 11 10.58 20.95 30.83
N THR A 12 9.41 20.43 30.50
CA THR A 12 9.26 19.67 29.25
C THR A 12 8.00 20.17 28.55
N ALA A 13 8.18 21.22 27.74
CA ALA A 13 7.24 21.53 26.69
C ALA A 13 7.30 20.39 25.67
N PHE A 14 6.54 19.32 25.92
CA PHE A 14 6.18 18.41 24.85
C PHE A 14 5.16 19.16 24.03
N VAL A 15 5.67 19.81 23.00
CA VAL A 15 4.89 20.49 21.99
C VAL A 15 3.87 19.47 21.49
N ILE A 16 2.60 19.68 21.83
CA ILE A 16 1.48 19.02 21.17
C ILE A 16 1.44 19.67 19.78
N PHE A 17 2.36 19.21 18.94
CA PHE A 17 2.44 19.53 17.53
C PHE A 17 1.23 18.85 16.92
N LEU A 18 0.26 19.68 16.53
CA LEU A 18 -0.71 19.43 15.47
C LEU A 18 -1.47 18.10 15.62
N THR A 19 -2.68 18.19 16.17
CA THR A 19 -3.80 17.38 15.67
C THR A 19 -3.92 17.66 14.17
N GLY A 20 -3.21 16.84 13.42
CA GLY A 20 -3.02 16.88 11.98
C GLY A 20 -2.60 15.50 11.50
N CYS A 21 -3.21 14.45 12.04
CA CYS A 21 -3.59 13.36 11.17
C CYS A 21 -4.91 13.83 10.58
N GLU A 22 -4.84 14.49 9.42
CA GLU A 22 -5.90 14.33 8.45
C GLU A 22 -6.12 12.80 8.41
N GLU A 23 -7.28 12.34 8.90
CA GLU A 23 -7.77 11.02 8.57
C GLU A 23 -7.93 11.06 7.05
N GLY A 24 -6.82 10.82 6.35
CA GLY A 24 -6.82 10.39 4.98
C GLY A 24 -7.73 9.19 5.02
N ALA A 25 -8.94 9.38 4.49
CA ALA A 25 -9.99 8.40 4.52
C ALA A 25 -9.35 7.09 4.07
N GLY A 26 -9.17 6.17 5.02
CA GLY A 26 -8.93 4.77 4.75
C GLY A 26 -10.20 4.25 4.08
N GLN A 27 -10.37 4.63 2.82
CA GLN A 27 -11.27 3.94 1.93
C GLN A 27 -10.75 2.51 1.92
N SER A 28 -11.62 1.56 2.26
CA SER A 28 -11.34 0.15 2.00
C SER A 28 -10.79 0.04 0.58
N PRO A 29 -9.65 -0.64 0.35
CA PRO A 29 -8.99 -0.61 -0.94
C PRO A 29 -9.72 -1.44 -2.01
N ASP A 30 -10.96 -1.88 -1.75
CA ASP A 30 -11.83 -2.63 -2.68
C ASP A 30 -12.36 -1.76 -3.85
N GLY A 31 -11.57 -0.79 -4.31
CA GLY A 31 -11.90 0.11 -5.39
C GLY A 31 -10.74 0.26 -6.38
N PRO A 32 -11.01 0.81 -7.58
CA PRO A 32 -9.99 0.93 -8.61
C PRO A 32 -8.77 1.76 -8.16
N VAL A 33 -7.58 1.37 -8.63
CA VAL A 33 -6.31 1.98 -8.23
C VAL A 33 -6.20 3.43 -8.71
N THR A 34 -5.79 4.31 -7.81
CA THR A 34 -5.50 5.72 -8.10
C THR A 34 -4.01 5.95 -8.40
N ILE A 35 -3.67 7.07 -9.05
CA ILE A 35 -2.27 7.46 -9.26
C ILE A 35 -1.52 7.65 -7.93
N GLN A 36 -2.22 8.11 -6.88
CA GLN A 36 -1.62 8.33 -5.57
C GLN A 36 -1.19 7.00 -4.94
N GLN A 37 -2.05 5.98 -4.97
CA GLN A 37 -1.71 4.63 -4.50
C GLN A 37 -0.57 4.02 -5.32
N TYR A 38 -0.61 4.11 -6.66
CA TYR A 38 0.46 3.60 -7.52
C TYR A 38 1.83 4.23 -7.23
N ASN A 39 1.86 5.53 -6.93
CA ASN A 39 3.09 6.25 -6.63
C ASN A 39 3.69 5.88 -5.26
N GLN A 40 2.89 5.32 -4.34
CA GLN A 40 3.37 4.82 -3.05
C GLN A 40 4.04 3.44 -3.16
N LEU A 41 3.84 2.72 -4.26
CA LEU A 41 4.48 1.42 -4.48
C LEU A 41 5.99 1.58 -4.68
N GLU A 42 6.76 0.84 -3.88
CA GLU A 42 8.21 0.80 -3.96
C GLU A 42 8.70 -0.58 -4.39
N ASN A 43 9.80 -0.60 -5.15
CA ASN A 43 10.46 -1.86 -5.47
C ASN A 43 10.82 -2.60 -4.17
N ARG A 44 10.66 -3.92 -4.20
CA ARG A 44 10.90 -4.87 -3.10
C ARG A 44 9.88 -4.84 -1.96
N MET A 45 8.78 -4.08 -2.08
CA MET A 45 7.64 -4.14 -1.16
C MET A 45 7.09 -5.58 -1.09
N GLU A 46 6.69 -6.03 0.10
CA GLU A 46 6.11 -7.37 0.26
C GLU A 46 4.74 -7.44 -0.42
N PHE A 47 4.38 -8.62 -0.93
CA PHE A 47 3.07 -8.83 -1.55
C PHE A 47 1.92 -8.44 -0.63
N ASP A 48 1.98 -8.82 0.64
CA ASP A 48 0.92 -8.53 1.62
C ASP A 48 0.74 -7.02 1.82
N ASP A 49 1.84 -6.25 1.91
CA ASP A 49 1.78 -4.78 2.02
C ASP A 49 1.14 -4.14 0.79
N VAL A 50 1.38 -4.70 -0.41
CA VAL A 50 0.74 -4.23 -1.64
C VAL A 50 -0.77 -4.53 -1.63
N ILE A 51 -1.17 -5.71 -1.16
CA ILE A 51 -2.59 -6.09 -1.05
C ILE A 51 -3.32 -5.22 -0.02
N GLU A 52 -2.68 -4.90 1.10
CA GLU A 52 -3.24 -3.97 2.09
C GLU A 52 -3.46 -2.56 1.50
N MET A 53 -2.59 -2.14 0.58
CA MET A 53 -2.65 -0.81 -0.06
C MET A 53 -3.65 -0.73 -1.22
N LEU A 54 -3.70 -1.78 -2.06
CA LEU A 54 -4.42 -1.77 -3.34
C LEU A 54 -5.66 -2.66 -3.38
N GLY A 55 -5.83 -3.53 -2.39
CA GLY A 55 -6.88 -4.53 -2.40
C GLY A 55 -6.51 -5.73 -3.28
N GLN A 56 -7.49 -6.62 -3.48
CA GLN A 56 -7.26 -7.82 -4.27
C GLN A 56 -7.10 -7.49 -5.77
N PRO A 57 -6.22 -8.20 -6.48
CA PRO A 57 -6.05 -8.02 -7.92
C PRO A 57 -7.30 -8.46 -8.69
N ASP A 58 -7.61 -7.76 -9.78
CA ASP A 58 -8.70 -8.12 -10.70
C ASP A 58 -8.32 -9.33 -11.55
N LEU A 59 -7.04 -9.44 -11.91
CA LEU A 59 -6.49 -10.54 -12.71
C LEU A 59 -5.15 -11.03 -12.15
N ILE A 60 -4.99 -12.35 -12.14
CA ILE A 60 -3.73 -13.03 -11.83
C ILE A 60 -3.36 -13.88 -13.04
N ASN A 61 -2.32 -13.48 -13.76
CA ASN A 61 -1.73 -14.28 -14.81
C ASN A 61 -0.77 -15.28 -14.17
N PHE A 62 -1.20 -16.54 -14.10
CA PHE A 62 -0.37 -17.68 -13.78
C PHE A 62 0.00 -18.45 -15.05
N LYS A 63 1.09 -19.20 -15.01
CA LYS A 63 1.40 -20.14 -16.08
C LYS A 63 0.77 -21.49 -15.73
N GLU A 64 -0.29 -21.86 -16.43
CA GLU A 64 -0.90 -23.17 -16.30
C GLU A 64 0.06 -24.24 -16.83
N HIS A 65 0.43 -25.22 -15.99
CA HIS A 65 1.28 -26.35 -16.39
C HIS A 65 0.41 -27.54 -16.86
N ASN A 66 -0.68 -27.84 -16.15
CA ASN A 66 -1.76 -28.75 -16.53
C ASN A 66 -3.04 -28.42 -15.71
N GLU A 67 -4.20 -29.02 -16.04
CA GLU A 67 -5.52 -28.72 -15.42
C GLU A 67 -5.58 -28.94 -13.88
N GLU A 68 -4.61 -29.66 -13.30
CA GLU A 68 -4.59 -30.02 -11.87
C GLU A 68 -3.44 -29.36 -11.09
N GLU A 69 -2.51 -28.67 -11.78
CA GLU A 69 -1.30 -28.12 -11.20
C GLU A 69 -1.08 -26.66 -11.65
N VAL A 70 -1.54 -25.75 -10.80
CA VAL A 70 -1.21 -24.33 -10.90
C VAL A 70 0.13 -24.10 -10.22
N GLU A 71 1.20 -23.94 -11.01
CA GLU A 71 2.48 -23.47 -10.50
C GLU A 71 2.49 -21.94 -10.54
N TYR A 72 2.41 -21.30 -9.37
CA TYR A 72 2.74 -19.89 -9.24
C TYR A 72 4.23 -19.74 -9.49
N ILE A 73 4.61 -19.50 -10.75
CA ILE A 73 6.00 -19.23 -11.08
C ILE A 73 6.31 -17.85 -10.48
N ASP A 74 6.95 -17.86 -9.31
CA ASP A 74 7.38 -16.67 -8.58
C ASP A 74 8.12 -15.68 -9.49
N ALA A 75 8.77 -16.12 -10.57
CA ALA A 75 9.50 -15.22 -11.46
C ALA A 75 8.62 -14.42 -12.44
N ASN A 76 7.40 -14.87 -12.73
CA ASN A 76 6.56 -14.40 -13.85
C ASN A 76 5.07 -14.20 -13.49
N THR A 77 4.68 -14.33 -12.21
CA THR A 77 3.29 -14.10 -11.84
C THR A 77 3.00 -12.61 -11.92
N MET A 78 2.05 -12.27 -12.79
CA MET A 78 1.70 -10.91 -13.10
C MET A 78 0.28 -10.65 -12.57
N TYR A 79 0.16 -9.56 -11.82
CA TYR A 79 -1.07 -9.15 -11.17
C TYR A 79 -1.53 -7.83 -11.76
N SER A 80 -2.82 -7.69 -12.03
CA SER A 80 -3.36 -6.46 -12.60
C SER A 80 -4.56 -5.96 -11.80
N TRP A 81 -4.68 -4.64 -11.75
CA TRP A 81 -5.80 -3.91 -11.15
C TRP A 81 -6.31 -2.87 -12.15
N ASP A 82 -7.62 -2.71 -12.20
CA ASP A 82 -8.27 -1.61 -12.89
C ASP A 82 -7.97 -0.29 -12.17
N GLY A 83 -7.79 0.77 -12.95
CA GLY A 83 -7.55 2.10 -12.44
C GLY A 83 -8.84 2.91 -12.33
N ALA A 84 -8.82 3.94 -11.49
CA ALA A 84 -9.98 4.81 -11.25
C ALA A 84 -10.40 5.63 -12.48
N ALA A 85 -9.48 5.87 -13.41
CA ALA A 85 -9.79 6.54 -14.68
C ALA A 85 -10.30 5.53 -15.73
N PRO A 86 -11.17 5.95 -16.68
CA PRO A 86 -11.65 5.06 -17.73
C PRO A 86 -10.52 4.48 -18.59
N ASN A 87 -10.55 3.16 -18.81
CA ASN A 87 -9.52 2.41 -19.55
C ASN A 87 -8.10 2.55 -18.96
N SER A 88 -8.00 2.74 -17.65
CA SER A 88 -6.73 2.80 -16.93
C SER A 88 -6.52 1.55 -16.09
N GLY A 89 -5.27 1.31 -15.69
CA GLY A 89 -4.93 0.19 -14.84
C GLY A 89 -3.43 0.04 -14.61
N ILE A 90 -3.08 -0.91 -13.76
CA ILE A 90 -1.70 -1.23 -13.41
C ILE A 90 -1.42 -2.71 -13.59
N THR A 91 -0.14 -3.01 -13.78
CA THR A 91 0.39 -4.35 -13.82
C THR A 91 1.62 -4.43 -12.94
N LEU A 92 1.62 -5.36 -11.99
CA LEU A 92 2.71 -5.59 -11.05
C LEU A 92 3.26 -7.00 -11.24
N MET A 93 4.59 -7.14 -11.18
CA MET A 93 5.26 -8.44 -11.16
C MET A 93 5.97 -8.62 -9.83
N PHE A 94 5.77 -9.76 -9.20
CA PHE A 94 6.46 -10.13 -7.96
C PHE A 94 7.56 -11.15 -8.27
N ARG A 95 8.61 -11.15 -7.45
CA ARG A 95 9.69 -12.16 -7.42
C ARG A 95 10.12 -12.37 -5.98
N ASP A 96 10.25 -13.63 -5.57
CA ASP A 96 10.59 -14.01 -4.20
C ASP A 96 9.67 -13.31 -3.17
N GLY A 97 8.37 -13.27 -3.46
CA GLY A 97 7.35 -12.60 -2.62
C GLY A 97 7.34 -11.07 -2.64
N LYS A 98 8.22 -10.44 -3.43
CA LYS A 98 8.46 -8.98 -3.41
C LYS A 98 8.19 -8.31 -4.74
N LEU A 99 7.71 -7.08 -4.72
CA LEU A 99 7.47 -6.28 -5.93
C LEU A 99 8.78 -6.11 -6.71
N SER A 100 8.79 -6.54 -7.97
CA SER A 100 9.98 -6.56 -8.83
C SER A 100 9.88 -5.60 -10.02
N SER A 101 8.67 -5.40 -10.53
CA SER A 101 8.37 -4.47 -11.62
C SER A 101 6.96 -3.91 -11.46
N LYS A 102 6.76 -2.67 -11.91
CA LYS A 102 5.48 -2.00 -11.96
C LYS A 102 5.32 -1.24 -13.27
N ASP A 103 4.16 -1.36 -13.88
CA ASP A 103 3.75 -0.65 -15.08
C ASP A 103 2.34 -0.08 -14.88
N GLN A 104 2.07 1.09 -15.47
CA GLN A 104 0.75 1.72 -15.42
C GLN A 104 0.36 2.26 -16.80
N VAL A 105 -0.94 2.29 -17.06
CA VAL A 105 -1.53 2.93 -18.24
C VAL A 105 -2.69 3.80 -17.81
N GLY A 106 -2.67 5.06 -18.24
CA GLY A 106 -3.84 5.95 -18.18
C GLY A 106 -4.27 6.37 -16.77
N LEU A 107 -3.46 6.14 -15.74
CA LEU A 107 -3.73 6.73 -14.42
C LEU A 107 -3.53 8.25 -14.47
N GLU A 108 -4.43 9.00 -13.83
CA GLU A 108 -4.41 10.48 -13.73
C GLU A 108 -4.36 10.96 -12.28
#